data_AF-A0A7V1U5Q4-F1
#
_entry.id   AF-A0A7V1U5Q4-F1
#
_cell.length_a   1.000
_cell.length_b   1.000
_cell.length_c   1.000
_cell.angle_alpha   90.00
_cell.angle_beta   90.00
_cell.angle_gamma   90.00
#
_symmetry.space_group_name_H-M   'P 1'
#
loop_
_entity.id
_entity.type
_entity.pdbx_description
1 polymer ?
#
loop_
_entity_poly.entity_id
_entity_poly.type
_entity_poly.pdbx_seq_one_letter_code
_entity_poly.pdbx_strand_id
1 'polypeptide(L)' 'MDVSVPLAAFGLGLALGTSPGPVQLLLFTEASRGGVGRGLRVMAGANATFGLMLLALAAGLSQLAPGERFL' A
#
# COMPACT_ATOMS: atom_id res chain seq x y z
N MET A 1 -17.81 22.95 -10.50
CA MET A 1 -16.86 21.82 -10.48
C MET A 1 -17.25 20.93 -9.31
N ASP A 2 -17.45 19.64 -9.52
CA ASP A 2 -17.85 18.73 -8.45
C ASP A 2 -16.62 18.41 -7.58
N VAL A 3 -16.63 18.91 -6.34
CA VAL A 3 -15.50 18.83 -5.41
C VAL A 3 -15.60 17.60 -4.50
N SER A 4 -16.71 16.86 -4.59
CA SER A 4 -16.97 15.70 -3.72
C SER A 4 -15.94 14.58 -3.91
N VAL A 5 -15.55 14.28 -5.15
CA VAL A 5 -14.55 13.24 -5.46
C VAL A 5 -13.15 13.60 -4.95
N PRO A 6 -12.60 14.81 -5.22
CA PRO A 6 -11.32 15.24 -4.63
C PRO A 6 -11.34 15.22 -3.09
N LEU A 7 -12.45 15.67 -2.48
CA LEU A 7 -12.57 15.74 -1.02
C LEU A 7 -12.64 14.35 -0.38
N ALA A 8 -13.37 13.42 -1.02
CA ALA A 8 -13.43 12.02 -0.59
C ALA A 8 -12.06 11.34 -0.74
N ALA A 9 -11.36 11.56 -1.85
CA ALA A 9 -10.01 11.03 -2.06
C ALA A 9 -9.01 11.58 -1.03
N PHE A 10 -9.10 12.88 -0.72
CA PHE A 10 -8.30 13.51 0.33
C PHE A 10 -8.61 12.92 1.72
N GLY A 11 -9.89 12.77 2.06
CA GLY A 11 -10.33 12.16 3.31
C GLY A 11 -9.85 10.71 3.45
N LEU A 12 -9.92 9.92 2.38
CA LEU A 12 -9.36 8.57 2.30
C LEU A 12 -7.84 8.58 2.51
N GLY A 13 -7.12 9.47 1.83
CA GLY A 13 -5.68 9.63 2.00
C GLY A 13 -5.28 9.97 3.44
N LEU A 14 -6.00 10.88 4.09
CA LEU A 14 -5.78 11.21 5.50
C LEU A 14 -6.10 10.04 6.43
N ALA A 15 -7.22 9.34 6.22
CA ALA A 15 -7.59 8.18 7.04
C ALA A 15 -6.54 7.07 6.93
N LEU A 16 -6.07 6.78 5.72
CA LEU A 16 -5.04 5.78 5.46
C LEU A 16 -3.66 6.19 5.99
N GLY A 17 -3.31 7.49 5.89
CA GLY A 17 -2.04 8.02 6.36
C GLY A 17 -1.94 8.15 7.87
N THR A 18 -3.07 8.36 8.56
CA THR A 18 -3.11 8.55 10.02
C THR A 18 -3.42 7.29 10.80
N SER A 19 -4.06 6.28 10.19
CA SER A 19 -4.31 5.00 10.86
C SER A 19 -3.02 4.19 10.92
N PRO A 20 -2.49 3.86 12.12
CA PRO A 20 -1.40 2.91 12.20
C PRO A 20 -1.93 1.55 11.79
N GLY A 21 -1.54 1.10 10.59
CA GLY A 21 -2.02 -0.17 10.07
C GLY A 21 -1.54 -1.36 10.93
N PRO A 22 -2.16 -2.55 10.80
CA PRO A 22 -1.73 -3.75 11.50
C PRO A 22 -0.22 -4.06 11.31
N VAL A 23 0.31 -3.78 10.12
CA VAL A 23 1.74 -3.92 9.82
C VAL A 23 2.60 -2.97 10.66
N GLN A 24 2.19 -1.71 10.88
CA GLN A 24 2.97 -0.76 11.66
C GLN A 24 3.06 -1.16 13.14
N LEU A 25 1.99 -1.72 13.71
CA LEU A 25 2.00 -2.29 15.06
C LEU A 25 2.95 -3.49 15.17
N LEU A 26 2.98 -4.35 14.16
CA LEU A 26 3.92 -5.48 14.11
C LEU A 26 5.38 -5.00 13.99
N LEU A 27 5.66 -4.02 13.12
CA LEU A 27 6.99 -3.43 12.99
C LEU A 27 7.46 -2.78 14.29
N PHE A 28 6.58 -2.04 14.96
CA PHE A 28 6.86 -1.45 16.26
C PHE A 28 7.15 -2.52 17.32
N THR A 29 6.37 -3.61 17.33
CA THR A 29 6.57 -4.74 18.25
C THR A 29 7.89 -5.47 17.99
N GLU A 30 8.27 -5.66 16.73
CA GLU A 30 9.53 -6.30 16.36
C GLU A 30 10.74 -5.38 16.62
N ALA A 31 10.57 -4.08 16.43
CA ALA A 31 11.57 -3.07 16.77
C ALA A 31 11.77 -2.93 18.29
N SER A 32 10.71 -3.04 19.10
CA SER A 32 10.81 -3.01 20.56
C SER A 32 11.50 -4.27 21.10
N ARG A 33 11.31 -5.42 20.44
CA ARG A 33 11.93 -6.71 20.82
C ARG A 33 13.38 -6.89 20.41
N GLY A 34 13.81 -6.32 19.28
CA GLY A 34 15.14 -6.58 18.71
C GLY A 34 15.83 -5.36 18.11
N GLY A 35 15.38 -4.17 18.47
CA GLY A 35 15.92 -2.89 18.01
C GLY A 35 15.49 -2.51 16.60
N VAL A 36 15.86 -1.29 16.21
CA VAL A 36 15.49 -0.65 14.94
C VAL A 36 15.91 -1.52 13.73
N GLY A 37 17.09 -2.14 13.77
CA GLY A 37 17.56 -3.00 12.68
C GLY A 37 16.67 -4.23 12.42
N ARG A 38 16.04 -4.79 13.45
CA ARG A 38 15.05 -5.88 13.27
C ARG A 38 13.76 -5.35 12.66
N GLY A 39 13.26 -4.21 13.15
CA GLY A 39 12.09 -3.54 12.57
C GLY A 39 12.27 -3.21 11.08
N LEU A 40 13.43 -2.66 10.69
CA LEU A 40 13.74 -2.33 9.30
C LEU A 40 13.77 -3.57 8.39
N ARG A 41 14.30 -4.70 8.86
CA ARG A 41 14.29 -5.96 8.10
C ARG A 41 12.87 -6.51 7.89
N VAL A 42 12.03 -6.45 8.93
CA VAL A 42 10.62 -6.86 8.80
C VAL A 42 9.87 -5.92 7.86
N MET A 43 10.15 -4.62 7.92
CA MET A 43 9.57 -3.61 7.01
C MET A 43 9.98 -3.86 5.56
N ALA A 44 11.25 -4.16 5.33
CA ALA A 44 11.76 -4.52 4.01
C ALA A 44 11.08 -5.79 3.47
N GLY A 45 10.90 -6.81 4.32
CA GLY A 45 10.17 -8.03 3.96
C GLY A 45 8.72 -7.75 3.56
N ALA A 46 7.98 -6.98 4.35
CA ALA A 46 6.60 -6.60 4.06
C ALA A 46 6.48 -5.84 2.73
N ASN A 47 7.35 -4.85 2.51
CA ASN A 47 7.38 -4.08 1.27
C ASN A 47 7.79 -4.93 0.06
N ALA A 48 8.69 -5.89 0.22
CA ALA A 48 9.09 -6.79 -0.85
C ALA A 48 7.92 -7.68 -1.32
N THR A 49 7.18 -8.28 -0.37
CA THR A 49 5.98 -9.08 -0.71
C THR A 49 4.93 -8.24 -1.41
N PHE A 50 4.68 -7.02 -0.93
CA PHE A 50 3.75 -6.11 -1.59
C PHE A 50 4.22 -5.74 -3.00
N GLY A 51 5.51 -5.45 -3.17
CA GLY A 51 6.12 -5.19 -4.48
C GLY A 51 5.93 -6.37 -5.44
N LEU A 52 6.14 -7.61 -4.98
CA LEU A 52 5.89 -8.81 -5.78
C LEU A 52 4.42 -8.94 -6.20
N MET A 53 3.48 -8.65 -5.31
CA MET A 53 2.04 -8.63 -5.66
C MET A 53 1.73 -7.57 -6.72
N LEU A 54 2.31 -6.36 -6.61
CA LEU A 54 2.14 -5.31 -7.60
C LEU A 54 2.73 -5.71 -8.97
N LEU A 55 3.90 -6.35 -8.99
CA LEU A 55 4.49 -6.88 -10.23
C LEU A 55 3.61 -7.97 -10.86
N ALA A 56 3.07 -8.88 -10.06
CA ALA A 56 2.15 -9.91 -10.54
C ALA A 56 0.86 -9.31 -11.11
N LEU A 57 0.29 -8.31 -10.42
CA LEU A 57 -0.87 -7.56 -10.90
C LEU A 57 -0.56 -6.84 -12.22
N ALA A 58 0.58 -6.14 -12.30
CA ALA A 58 0.99 -5.44 -13.51
C ALA A 58 1.19 -6.42 -14.68
N ALA A 59 1.79 -7.60 -14.42
CA ALA A 59 1.93 -8.65 -15.42
C ALA A 59 0.57 -9.14 -15.92
N GLY A 60 -0.39 -9.41 -15.02
CA GLY A 60 -1.75 -9.80 -15.39
C GLY A 60 -2.48 -8.72 -16.20
N LEU A 61 -2.39 -7.44 -15.78
CA LEU A 61 -2.97 -6.32 -16.51
C LEU A 61 -2.34 -6.12 -17.89
N SER A 62 -1.04 -6.38 -18.04
CA SER A 62 -0.34 -6.25 -19.33
C SER A 62 -0.82 -7.27 -20.37
N GLN A 63 -1.46 -8.36 -19.94
CA GLN A 63 -2.03 -9.38 -20.82
C GLN A 63 -3.48 -9.08 -21.22
N LEU A 64 -4.12 -8.09 -20.58
CA LEU A 64 -5.50 -7.74 -20.87
C LEU A 64 -5.58 -6.90 -22.14
N ALA A 65 -6.43 -7.31 -23.08
CA ALA A 65 -6.72 -6.49 -24.26
C ALA A 65 -7.29 -5.13 -23.81
N PRO A 66 -6.94 -4.02 -24.47
CA PRO A 66 -7.56 -2.73 -24.19
C PRO A 66 -9.07 -2.87 -24.35
N GLY A 67 -9.83 -2.52 -23.31
CA GLY A 67 -11.29 -2.49 -23.41
C GLY A 67 -11.73 -1.51 -24.50
N GLU A 68 -12.89 -1.78 -25.11
CA GLU A 68 -13.50 -0.84 -26.06
C GLU A 68 -13.56 0.55 -25.41
N ARG A 69 -13.08 1.57 -26.15
CA ARG A 69 -13.18 2.95 -25.69
C ARG A 69 -14.66 3.25 -25.50
N PHE A 70 -15.07 3.56 -24.27
CA PHE A 70 -16.33 4.25 -24.03
C PHE A 70 -16.24 5.63 -24.67
N LEU A 71 -16.71 5.71 -25.92
CA LEU A 71 -17.04 6.95 -26.64
C LEU A 71 -18.53 6.88 -26.98
#